data_AF-A0A972NES3-F1
#
_entry.id   AF-A0A972NES3-F1
#
_cell.length_a   1.000
_cell.length_b   1.000
_cell.length_c   1.000
_cell.angle_alpha   90.00
_cell.angle_beta   90.00
_cell.angle_gamma   90.00
#
_symmetry.space_group_name_H-M   'P 1'
#
loop_
_entity.id
_entity.type
_entity.pdbx_description
1 polymer ?
#
loop_
_entity_poly.entity_id
_entity_poly.type
_entity_poly.pdbx_seq_one_letter_code
_entity_poly.pdbx_strand_id
1 'polypeptide(L)'
;MQRRYDESGRPPIEEALKRVSTKYELVHAAAKRVKQLLKEYEEFIIREGRKGEVKKLTFKAIEDIAEGRVRVISLKSLFKS
;
A
#
# COMPACT_ATOMS: atom_id res chain seq x y z
N MET A 1 -12.23 -10.01 -24.18
CA MET A 1 -11.20 -10.77 -23.45
C MET A 1 -10.94 -10.08 -22.11
N GLN A 2 -11.61 -10.50 -21.04
CA GLN A 2 -11.46 -9.93 -19.70
C GLN A 2 -10.10 -10.36 -19.15
N ARG A 3 -9.07 -9.51 -19.18
CA ARG A 3 -7.79 -9.80 -18.51
C ARG A 3 -8.09 -9.85 -17.01
N ARG A 4 -8.10 -11.06 -16.45
CA ARG A 4 -8.25 -11.25 -15.00
C ARG A 4 -7.09 -10.53 -14.33
N TYR A 5 -7.40 -9.61 -13.42
CA TYR A 5 -6.43 -8.95 -12.54
C TYR A 5 -5.83 -9.92 -11.50
N ASP A 6 -5.73 -11.22 -11.82
CA ASP A 6 -5.33 -12.31 -10.94
C ASP A 6 -3.80 -12.41 -10.77
N GLU A 7 -2.99 -11.71 -11.58
CA GLU A 7 -1.52 -11.84 -11.53
C GLU A 7 -0.81 -10.79 -10.66
N SER A 8 -1.50 -9.76 -10.15
CA SER A 8 -0.92 -8.98 -9.06
C SER A 8 -1.05 -9.85 -7.80
N GLY A 9 0.03 -10.50 -7.39
CA GLY A 9 0.05 -11.35 -6.19
C GLY A 9 -0.55 -10.67 -4.96
N ARG A 10 -0.93 -11.46 -3.94
CA ARG A 10 -1.40 -10.89 -2.67
C ARG A 10 -0.30 -9.97 -2.10
N PRO A 11 -0.62 -8.72 -1.73
CA PRO A 11 0.37 -7.87 -1.09
C PRO A 11 0.74 -8.45 0.28
N PRO A 12 1.92 -8.11 0.83
CA PRO A 12 2.44 -8.68 2.08
C PRO A 12 1.71 -8.10 3.30
N ILE A 13 0.46 -8.53 3.52
CA ILE A 13 -0.43 -8.00 4.57
C ILE A 13 0.18 -8.22 5.96
N GLU A 14 0.77 -9.39 6.22
CA GLU A 14 1.36 -9.71 7.52
C GLU A 14 2.54 -8.77 7.86
N GLU A 15 3.40 -8.47 6.89
CA GLU A 15 4.50 -7.52 7.08
C GLU A 15 3.98 -6.09 7.25
N ALA A 16 2.94 -5.70 6.50
CA ALA A 16 2.31 -4.40 6.66
C ALA A 16 1.65 -4.24 8.03
N LEU A 17 1.05 -5.30 8.59
CA LEU A 17 0.44 -5.28 9.92
C LEU A 17 1.47 -5.06 11.04
N LYS A 18 2.73 -5.51 10.89
CA LYS A 18 3.81 -5.24 11.84
C LYS A 18 4.18 -3.75 11.93
N ARG A 19 3.76 -2.94 10.95
CA ARG A 19 4.09 -1.50 10.83
C ARG A 19 2.99 -0.59 11.38
N VAL A 20 1.88 -1.14 11.82
CA VAL A 20 0.72 -0.40 12.35
C VAL A 20 0.26 -1.00 13.67
N SER A 21 -0.55 -0.28 14.42
CA SER A 21 -1.08 -0.74 15.71
C SER A 21 -2.36 -1.56 15.55
N THR A 22 -3.13 -1.34 14.47
CA THR A 22 -4.38 -2.05 14.21
C THR A 22 -4.61 -2.31 12.72
N LYS A 23 -5.43 -3.31 12.40
CA LYS A 23 -5.89 -3.56 11.02
C LYS A 23 -6.61 -2.36 10.40
N TYR A 24 -7.29 -1.54 11.20
CA TYR A 24 -7.98 -0.35 10.73
C TYR A 24 -6.98 0.75 10.35
N GLU A 25 -5.90 0.92 11.13
CA GLU A 25 -4.81 1.83 10.79
C GLU A 25 -4.15 1.44 9.46
N LEU A 26 -3.97 0.14 9.20
CA LEU A 26 -3.46 -0.32 7.89
C LEU A 26 -4.37 0.14 6.74
N VAL A 27 -5.69 -0.02 6.87
CA VAL A 27 -6.65 0.39 5.84
C VAL A 27 -6.58 1.90 5.60
N HIS A 28 -6.56 2.71 6.67
CA HIS A 28 -6.48 4.16 6.54
C HIS A 28 -5.14 4.62 5.96
N ALA A 29 -4.02 4.03 6.39
CA ALA A 29 -2.70 4.31 5.86
C ALA A 29 -2.59 3.98 4.37
N ALA A 30 -3.07 2.79 3.98
CA ALA A 30 -3.08 2.36 2.58
C ALA A 30 -3.95 3.29 1.71
N ALA A 31 -5.16 3.64 2.16
CA ALA A 31 -6.03 4.56 1.45
C ALA A 31 -5.39 5.96 1.26
N LYS A 32 -4.72 6.48 2.30
CA LYS A 32 -4.01 7.75 2.22
C LYS A 32 -2.82 7.68 1.27
N ARG A 33 -2.06 6.57 1.28
CA ARG A 33 -0.94 6.36 0.36
C ARG A 33 -1.41 6.24 -1.09
N VAL A 34 -2.52 5.56 -1.36
CA VAL A 34 -3.14 5.53 -2.71
C VAL A 34 -3.46 6.94 -3.20
N LYS A 35 -4.03 7.80 -2.36
CA LYS A 35 -4.29 9.22 -2.72
C LYS A 35 -3.02 9.99 -3.07
N GLN A 36 -1.87 9.63 -2.51
CA GLN A 36 -0.58 10.24 -2.87
C GLN A 36 -0.09 9.69 -4.21
N LEU A 37 -0.12 8.36 -4.38
CA LEU A 37 0.28 7.70 -5.63
C LEU A 37 -0.57 8.18 -6.82
N LEU A 38 -1.86 8.44 -6.63
CA LEU A 38 -2.72 8.99 -7.68
C LEU A 38 -2.29 10.39 -8.18
N LYS A 39 -1.50 11.14 -7.40
CA LYS A 39 -0.92 12.40 -7.86
C LYS A 39 0.26 12.18 -8.82
N GLU A 40 0.85 10.99 -8.83
CA GLU A 40 2.01 10.61 -9.64
C GLU A 40 1.62 9.83 -10.89
N TYR A 41 0.63 8.93 -10.78
CA TYR A 41 0.35 7.93 -11.82
C TYR A 41 -0.94 8.15 -12.63
N GLU A 42 -1.80 9.12 -12.24
CA GLU A 42 -3.14 9.44 -12.82
C GLU A 42 -4.16 8.28 -12.86
N GLU A 43 -3.72 7.02 -12.83
CA GLU A 43 -4.51 5.80 -12.90
C GLU A 43 -4.40 4.95 -11.63
N PHE A 44 -5.40 4.09 -11.38
CA PHE A 44 -5.41 3.16 -10.24
C PHE A 44 -4.53 1.91 -10.44
N ILE A 45 -3.98 1.74 -11.63
CA ILE A 45 -3.22 0.58 -12.04
C ILE A 45 -1.93 1.08 -12.68
N ILE A 46 -0.80 0.56 -12.22
CA ILE A 46 0.52 0.92 -12.70
C ILE A 46 1.20 -0.29 -13.31
N ARG A 47 2.18 -0.04 -14.17
CA ARG A 47 3.11 -1.07 -14.65
C ARG A 47 4.45 -0.84 -13.96
N GLU A 48 4.88 -1.79 -13.14
CA GLU A 48 6.11 -1.68 -12.35
C GLU A 48 6.96 -2.95 -12.51
N GLY A 49 8.27 -2.83 -12.34
CA GLY A 49 9.21 -3.96 -12.48
C GLY A 49 9.71 -4.20 -13.91
N ARG A 50 10.72 -5.07 -14.05
CA ARG A 50 11.43 -5.30 -15.33
C ARG A 50 10.57 -5.89 -16.44
N LYS A 51 9.46 -6.57 -16.08
CA LYS A 51 8.53 -7.20 -17.03
C LYS A 51 7.26 -6.36 -17.28
N GLY A 52 7.17 -5.17 -16.70
CA GLY A 52 5.98 -4.31 -16.82
C GLY A 52 4.75 -4.91 -16.14
N GLU A 53 4.94 -5.51 -14.95
CA GLU A 53 3.88 -6.19 -14.21
C GLU A 53 2.79 -5.19 -13.82
N VAL A 54 1.54 -5.57 -14.07
CA VAL A 54 0.38 -4.75 -13.78
C VAL A 54 0.05 -4.85 -12.30
N LYS A 55 0.06 -3.73 -11.59
CA LYS A 55 -0.17 -3.68 -10.14
C LYS A 55 -1.20 -2.62 -9.79
N LYS A 56 -2.15 -2.97 -8.92
CA LYS A 56 -3.10 -2.01 -8.36
C LYS A 56 -2.37 -1.09 -7.38
N LEU A 57 -2.68 0.21 -7.38
CA LEU A 57 -2.09 1.15 -6.43
C LEU A 57 -2.37 0.77 -4.97
N THR A 58 -3.47 0.09 -4.68
CA THR A 58 -3.76 -0.45 -3.34
C THR A 58 -2.74 -1.50 -2.90
N PHE A 59 -2.25 -2.33 -3.83
CA PHE A 59 -1.27 -3.36 -3.53
C PHE A 59 0.09 -2.71 -3.33
N LYS A 60 0.45 -1.76 -4.21
CA LYS A 60 1.65 -0.93 -4.07
C LYS A 60 1.67 -0.16 -2.76
N ALA A 61 0.54 0.39 -2.34
CA ALA A 61 0.42 1.09 -1.06
C ALA A 61 0.67 0.17 0.16
N ILE A 62 0.19 -1.07 0.12
CA ILE A 62 0.44 -2.05 1.19
C ILE A 62 1.92 -2.50 1.19
N GLU A 63 2.53 -2.68 0.02
CA GLU A 63 3.97 -2.94 -0.11
C GLU A 63 4.81 -1.79 0.45
N ASP A 64 4.50 -0.55 0.08
CA ASP A 64 5.18 0.65 0.58
C ASP A 64 5.09 0.74 2.12
N ILE A 65 3.98 0.31 2.71
CA ILE A 65 3.83 0.23 4.18
C ILE A 65 4.70 -0.88 4.75
N ALA A 66 4.63 -2.10 4.21
CA ALA A 66 5.43 -3.25 4.67
C ALA A 66 6.93 -2.95 4.65
N GLU A 67 7.40 -2.34 3.57
CA GLU A 67 8.80 -1.95 3.36
C GLU A 67 9.23 -0.73 4.20
N GLY A 68 8.30 -0.09 4.92
CA GLY A 68 8.59 1.08 5.76
C GLY A 68 8.79 2.39 4.99
N ARG A 69 8.40 2.45 3.71
CA ARG A 69 8.40 3.68 2.90
C ARG A 69 7.29 4.65 3.32
N VAL A 70 6.26 4.15 4.01
CA VAL A 70 5.20 4.96 4.62
C VAL A 70 5.36 5.00 6.13
N ARG A 71 5.58 6.20 6.69
CA ARG A 71 5.57 6.41 8.13
C ARG A 71 4.14 6.54 8.64
N VAL A 72 3.67 5.54 9.39
CA VAL A 72 2.39 5.60 10.10
C VAL A 72 2.63 6.05 11.54
N ILE A 73 2.14 7.24 11.89
CA ILE A 73 2.25 7.79 13.25
C ILE A 73 0.97 7.41 14.00
N SER A 74 1.08 6.57 15.02
CA SER A 74 -0.05 6.22 15.88
C SER A 74 -0.24 7.26 16.98
N LEU A 75 -1.48 7.48 17.43
CA LEU A 75 -1.75 8.37 18.57
C LEU A 75 -0.99 7.92 19.82
N LYS A 76 -0.88 6.61 20.05
CA LYS A 76 -0.05 6.06 21.14
C LYS A 76 1.41 6.49 21.07
N SER A 77 1.96 6.70 19.88
CA SER A 77 3.34 7.20 19.71
C SER A 77 3.46 8.70 19.99
N LEU A 78 2.39 9.47 19.82
CA LEU A 78 2.38 10.93 20.04
C LEU A 78 2.25 11.31 21.52
N PHE A 79 1.62 10.46 22.35
CA PHE A 79 1.40 10.72 23.78
C PHE A 79 2.34 9.94 24.70
N LYS A 80 3.43 9.37 24.16
CA LYS A 80 4.46 8.65 24.93
C LYS A 80 5.75 9.47 25.16
N SER A 81 5.74 10.77 24.85
CA SER A 81 6.85 11.70 25.17
C SER A 81 6.71 12.26 26.58
#